data_AF-A0A9R1NHI6-F1
#
_entry.id   AF-A0A9R1NHI6-F1
#
_cell.length_a   1.000
_cell.length_b   1.000
_cell.length_c   1.000
_cell.angle_alpha   90.00
_cell.angle_beta   90.00
_cell.angle_gamma   90.00
#
_symmetry.space_group_name_H-M   'P 1'
#
loop_
_entity.id
_entity.type
_entity.pdbx_description
1 polymer ?
#
loop_
_entity_poly.entity_id
_entity_poly.type
_entity_poly.pdbx_seq_one_letter_code
_entity_poly.pdbx_strand_id
1 'polypeptide(L)'
;MDTLPSLETLEIVCCGALKEVFPLDPKRQEKHKIIRFPKLRRIHLYELSTLHAICGSRMSAPNLEIVKVRGCWGLSRLPALSGSTSKRPKVDCEKDWWDNLKWDGLEANHDPSLYEPRHSRYYKKAHLPRVTVLRCRPYGAMVLN
;
A
#
# COMPACT_ATOMS: atom_id res chain seq x y z
N MET A 1 15.19 -17.48 -1.55
CA MET A 1 15.86 -17.22 -0.26
C MET A 1 14.85 -16.56 0.64
N ASP A 2 14.61 -17.13 1.80
CA ASP A 2 13.63 -16.60 2.75
C ASP A 2 14.31 -15.53 3.59
N THR A 3 13.72 -14.35 3.64
CA THR A 3 14.22 -13.23 4.45
C THR A 3 13.28 -13.06 5.62
N LEU A 4 13.83 -13.07 6.84
CA LEU A 4 13.05 -12.98 8.08
C LEU A 4 11.90 -14.01 8.13
N PRO A 5 12.22 -15.32 8.19
CA PRO A 5 11.25 -16.41 8.09
C PRO A 5 10.17 -16.41 9.19
N SER A 6 10.39 -15.65 10.27
CA SER A 6 9.46 -15.50 11.39
C SER A 6 8.74 -14.16 11.43
N LEU A 7 8.93 -13.28 10.43
CA LEU A 7 8.27 -11.99 10.42
C LEU A 7 6.78 -12.17 10.13
N GLU A 8 5.93 -11.81 11.09
CA GLU A 8 4.47 -11.93 10.94
C GLU A 8 3.78 -10.61 10.65
N THR A 9 4.34 -9.51 11.14
CA THR A 9 3.75 -8.18 11.04
C THR A 9 4.83 -7.17 10.67
N LEU A 10 4.58 -6.40 9.61
CA LEU A 10 5.39 -5.26 9.22
C LEU A 10 4.57 -4.00 9.51
N GLU A 11 5.07 -3.13 10.38
CA GLU A 11 4.41 -1.87 10.74
C GLU A 11 5.42 -0.72 10.72
N ILE A 12 5.13 0.31 9.93
CA ILE A 12 5.97 1.51 9.82
C ILE A 12 5.06 2.74 9.74
N VAL A 13 5.37 3.74 10.55
CA VAL A 13 4.55 4.93 10.75
C VAL A 13 5.42 6.19 10.72
N CYS A 14 4.96 7.22 10.02
CA CYS A 14 5.55 8.58 10.00
C CYS A 14 7.05 8.64 9.67
N CYS A 15 7.51 7.85 8.67
CA CYS A 15 8.90 7.90 8.22
C CYS A 15 9.01 8.59 6.84
N GLY A 16 9.33 9.88 6.85
CA GLY A 16 9.36 10.72 5.65
C GLY A 16 10.61 10.61 4.77
N ALA A 17 11.61 9.83 5.17
CA ALA A 17 12.84 9.60 4.38
C ALA A 17 13.00 8.14 3.93
N LEU A 18 12.11 7.24 4.37
CA LEU A 18 12.19 5.83 4.04
C LEU A 18 11.82 5.63 2.57
N LYS A 19 12.74 5.03 1.80
CA LYS A 19 12.54 4.73 0.38
C LYS A 19 12.17 3.27 0.14
N GLU A 20 12.81 2.37 0.90
CA GLU A 20 12.62 0.92 0.84
C GLU A 20 12.72 0.33 2.25
N VAL A 21 11.88 -0.66 2.57
CA VAL A 21 11.95 -1.34 3.88
C VAL A 21 13.04 -2.40 3.89
N PHE A 22 13.09 -3.20 2.83
CA PHE A 22 14.08 -4.26 2.64
C PHE A 22 14.94 -3.94 1.42
N PRO A 23 16.03 -3.18 1.58
CA PRO A 23 16.90 -2.83 0.47
C PRO A 23 17.62 -4.07 -0.05
N LEU A 24 17.71 -4.19 -1.38
CA LEU A 24 18.53 -5.21 -2.02
C LEU A 24 19.86 -4.59 -2.45
N ASP A 25 20.99 -5.25 -2.12
CA ASP A 25 22.31 -4.81 -2.55
C ASP A 25 22.40 -4.78 -4.10
N PRO A 26 22.76 -3.64 -4.72
CA PRO A 26 22.88 -3.53 -6.17
C PRO A 26 23.88 -4.52 -6.79
N LYS A 27 24.89 -4.98 -6.03
CA LYS A 27 25.85 -6.00 -6.50
C LYS A 27 25.24 -7.40 -6.60
N ARG A 28 24.08 -7.63 -5.97
CA ARG A 28 23.32 -8.89 -5.99
C ARG A 28 22.11 -8.82 -6.92
N GLN A 29 22.09 -7.86 -7.84
CA GLN A 29 21.08 -7.72 -8.91
C GLN A 29 21.17 -8.85 -9.97
N GLU A 30 21.24 -10.11 -9.52
CA GLU A 30 20.75 -11.20 -10.34
C GLU A 30 19.24 -10.97 -10.51
N LYS A 31 18.88 -10.55 -11.73
CA LYS A 31 17.63 -9.87 -12.14
C LYS A 31 16.28 -10.51 -11.73
N HIS A 32 16.24 -11.60 -10.97
CA HIS A 32 15.02 -12.39 -10.74
C HIS A 32 14.89 -12.95 -9.33
N LYS A 33 15.61 -12.43 -8.34
CA LYS A 33 15.54 -12.98 -6.98
C LYS A 33 14.28 -12.54 -6.24
N ILE A 34 13.29 -13.44 -6.17
CA ILE A 34 12.09 -13.24 -5.36
C ILE A 34 12.45 -13.45 -3.88
N ILE A 35 12.19 -12.43 -3.07
CA ILE A 35 12.32 -12.49 -1.61
C ILE A 35 11.01 -13.00 -1.02
N ARG A 36 11.09 -14.08 -0.25
CA ARG A 36 9.92 -14.71 0.35
C ARG A 36 9.82 -14.36 1.83
N PHE A 37 8.60 -14.02 2.24
CA PHE A 37 8.20 -13.80 3.63
C PHE A 37 7.12 -14.82 4.00
N PRO A 38 7.51 -16.05 4.39
CA PRO A 38 6.57 -17.16 4.51
C PRO A 38 5.54 -16.98 5.61
N LYS A 39 5.85 -16.26 6.70
CA LYS A 39 4.93 -16.06 7.83
C LYS A 39 4.30 -14.67 7.90
N LEU A 40 4.55 -13.80 6.91
CA LEU A 40 4.04 -12.42 6.94
C LEU A 40 2.54 -12.41 6.69
N ARG A 41 1.78 -11.97 7.70
CA ARG A 41 0.31 -11.93 7.70
C ARG A 41 -0.24 -10.51 7.60
N ARG A 42 0.49 -9.52 8.14
CA ARG A 42 0.01 -8.13 8.26
C ARG A 42 1.04 -7.13 7.78
N ILE A 43 0.62 -6.17 6.95
CA ILE A 43 1.43 -5.02 6.52
C ILE A 43 0.66 -3.74 6.85
N HIS A 44 1.26 -2.86 7.64
CA HIS A 44 0.71 -1.57 8.06
C HIS A 44 1.71 -0.47 7.71
N LEU A 45 1.34 0.43 6.80
CA LEU A 45 2.20 1.50 6.31
C LEU A 45 1.43 2.82 6.40
N TYR A 46 1.96 3.77 7.16
CA TYR A 46 1.31 5.05 7.43
C TYR A 46 2.28 6.22 7.26
N GLU A 47 1.87 7.21 6.46
CA GLU A 47 2.58 8.47 6.26
C GLU A 47 4.04 8.31 5.82
N LEU A 48 4.25 7.45 4.80
CA LEU A 48 5.56 7.17 4.21
C LEU A 48 5.63 7.79 2.81
N SER A 49 5.70 9.12 2.75
CA SER A 49 5.58 9.89 1.51
C SER A 49 6.64 9.55 0.46
N THR A 50 7.84 9.15 0.90
CA THR A 50 8.97 8.78 0.02
C THR A 50 9.11 7.29 -0.24
N LEU A 51 8.24 6.45 0.35
CA LEU A 51 8.36 5.00 0.20
C LEU A 51 7.94 4.61 -1.21
N HIS A 52 8.84 4.02 -1.99
CA HIS A 52 8.56 3.64 -3.39
C HIS A 52 8.29 2.13 -3.54
N ALA A 53 8.94 1.33 -2.71
CA ALA A 53 8.78 -0.13 -2.70
C ALA A 53 8.95 -0.66 -1.27
N ILE A 54 8.26 -1.75 -0.94
CA ILE A 54 8.50 -2.45 0.33
C ILE A 54 9.86 -3.15 0.27
N CYS A 55 10.21 -3.72 -0.87
CA CYS A 55 11.42 -4.51 -1.07
C CYS A 55 12.11 -4.05 -2.35
N GLY A 56 13.44 -3.95 -2.32
CA GLY A 56 14.27 -3.60 -3.49
C GLY A 56 14.25 -4.65 -4.62
N SER A 57 13.54 -5.76 -4.42
CA SER A 57 13.24 -6.78 -5.42
C SER A 57 11.80 -7.27 -5.30
N ARG A 58 11.37 -8.13 -6.23
CA ARG A 58 10.06 -8.80 -6.14
C ARG A 58 9.93 -9.53 -4.81
N MET A 59 8.85 -9.22 -4.10
CA MET A 59 8.53 -9.80 -2.80
C MET A 59 7.37 -10.78 -2.96
N SER A 60 7.40 -11.88 -2.21
CA SER A 60 6.28 -12.80 -2.11
C SER A 60 5.88 -13.05 -0.66
N ALA A 61 4.58 -12.94 -0.38
CA ALA A 61 3.98 -13.11 0.93
C ALA A 61 2.77 -14.07 0.81
N PRO A 62 2.99 -15.40 0.83
CA PRO A 62 1.94 -16.40 0.65
C PRO A 62 0.79 -16.29 1.65
N ASN A 63 1.10 -15.96 2.91
CA ASN A 63 0.14 -16.01 4.02
C ASN A 63 -0.38 -14.61 4.41
N LEU A 64 -0.35 -13.66 3.47
CA LEU A 64 -0.79 -12.30 3.73
C LEU A 64 -2.30 -12.25 3.92
N GLU A 65 -2.76 -11.58 4.98
CA GLU A 65 -4.18 -11.50 5.33
C GLU A 65 -4.69 -10.06 5.29
N ILE A 66 -3.87 -9.10 5.75
CA ILE A 66 -4.27 -7.71 5.91
C ILE A 66 -3.15 -6.80 5.44
N VAL A 67 -3.53 -5.81 4.61
CA VAL A 67 -2.70 -4.69 4.21
C VAL A 67 -3.44 -3.41 4.57
N LYS A 68 -2.77 -2.49 5.27
CA LYS A 68 -3.25 -1.14 5.52
C LYS A 68 -2.22 -0.17 5.01
N VAL A 69 -2.61 0.68 4.07
CA VAL A 69 -1.74 1.71 3.51
C VAL A 69 -2.47 3.03 3.59
N ARG A 70 -1.82 4.04 4.18
CA ARG A 70 -2.30 5.43 4.18
C ARG A 70 -1.18 6.42 4.00
N GLY A 71 -1.40 7.43 3.18
CA GLY A 71 -0.43 8.51 2.94
C GLY A 71 0.91 8.03 2.34
N CYS A 72 0.95 6.85 1.72
CA CYS A 72 2.14 6.26 1.09
C CYS A 72 2.04 6.37 -0.44
N TRP A 73 1.95 7.60 -0.95
CA TRP A 73 1.61 7.86 -2.36
C TRP A 73 2.69 7.41 -3.37
N GLY A 74 3.95 7.31 -2.95
CA GLY A 74 5.03 6.80 -3.79
C GLY A 74 5.04 5.28 -3.94
N LEU A 75 4.32 4.55 -3.06
CA LEU A 75 4.37 3.10 -3.04
C LEU A 75 3.62 2.55 -4.24
N SER A 76 4.33 1.92 -5.17
CA SER A 76 3.76 1.56 -6.47
C SER A 76 3.47 0.08 -6.65
N ARG A 77 3.85 -0.78 -5.69
CA ARG A 77 3.74 -2.24 -5.81
C ARG A 77 3.42 -2.91 -4.48
N LEU A 78 2.65 -3.99 -4.57
CA LEU A 78 2.33 -4.89 -3.46
C LEU A 78 3.08 -6.22 -3.61
N PRO A 79 3.05 -7.10 -2.59
CA PRO A 79 3.70 -8.40 -2.68
C PRO A 79 2.98 -9.32 -3.69
N ALA A 80 3.69 -10.28 -4.28
CA ALA A 80 3.05 -11.38 -4.99
C ALA A 80 2.52 -12.43 -4.00
N LEU A 81 1.33 -12.96 -4.24
CA LEU A 81 0.72 -13.98 -3.39
C LEU A 81 1.09 -15.36 -3.93
N SER A 82 2.20 -15.94 -3.49
CA SER A 82 2.62 -17.26 -3.97
C SER A 82 1.98 -18.35 -3.11
N GLY A 83 0.69 -18.62 -3.27
CA GLY A 83 0.02 -19.68 -2.51
C GLY A 83 -1.48 -19.79 -2.80
N SER A 84 -2.02 -21.00 -2.64
CA SER A 84 -3.46 -21.26 -2.70
C SER A 84 -4.13 -20.81 -1.40
N THR A 85 -4.12 -19.50 -1.12
CA THR A 85 -4.93 -18.97 -0.02
C THR A 85 -6.36 -18.89 -0.50
N SER A 86 -7.25 -19.70 0.09
CA SER A 86 -8.69 -19.67 -0.18
C SER A 86 -9.34 -18.31 0.16
N LYS A 87 -8.63 -17.46 0.90
CA LYS A 87 -9.06 -16.11 1.29
C LYS A 87 -8.11 -15.07 0.71
N ARG A 88 -8.67 -14.04 0.08
CA ARG A 88 -7.92 -12.92 -0.47
C ARG A 88 -7.52 -11.95 0.66
N PRO A 89 -6.32 -11.35 0.63
CA PRO A 89 -5.93 -10.37 1.63
C PRO A 89 -6.79 -9.11 1.53
N LYS A 90 -7.22 -8.59 2.68
CA LYS A 90 -7.98 -7.35 2.76
C LYS A 90 -7.05 -6.15 2.71
N VAL A 91 -7.32 -5.19 1.83
CA VAL A 91 -6.46 -4.00 1.66
C VAL A 91 -7.23 -2.74 2.03
N ASP A 92 -7.01 -2.18 3.23
CA ASP A 92 -7.53 -0.84 3.58
C ASP A 92 -6.60 0.23 3.00
N CYS A 93 -7.09 0.98 2.02
CA CYS A 93 -6.27 1.91 1.26
C CYS A 93 -7.06 3.08 0.66
N GLU A 94 -6.35 4.10 0.17
CA GLU A 94 -6.93 5.12 -0.70
C GLU A 94 -7.22 4.56 -2.11
N LYS A 95 -8.33 4.97 -2.70
CA LYS A 95 -8.73 4.53 -4.05
C LYS A 95 -7.71 4.97 -5.10
N ASP A 96 -7.35 6.25 -5.10
CA ASP A 96 -6.41 6.81 -6.09
C ASP A 96 -5.04 6.12 -6.00
N TRP A 97 -4.60 5.73 -4.80
CA TRP A 97 -3.39 4.93 -4.64
C TRP A 97 -3.53 3.53 -5.25
N TRP A 98 -4.63 2.83 -4.93
CA TRP A 98 -4.90 1.48 -5.44
C TRP A 98 -4.94 1.44 -6.98
N ASP A 99 -5.61 2.40 -7.60
CA ASP A 99 -5.77 2.49 -9.05
C ASP A 99 -4.43 2.77 -9.77
N ASN A 100 -3.40 3.29 -9.08
CA ASN A 100 -2.07 3.59 -9.62
C ASN A 100 -1.03 2.49 -9.33
N LEU A 101 -1.40 1.39 -8.67
CA LEU A 101 -0.49 0.27 -8.43
C LEU A 101 -0.08 -0.41 -9.75
N LYS A 102 1.18 -0.83 -9.82
CA LYS A 102 1.75 -1.58 -10.94
C LYS A 102 1.63 -3.07 -10.66
N TRP A 103 1.08 -3.80 -11.63
CA TRP A 103 0.81 -5.23 -11.53
C TRP A 103 1.53 -5.98 -12.65
N ASP A 104 2.10 -7.14 -12.33
CA ASP A 104 2.84 -7.96 -13.31
C ASP A 104 1.93 -9.03 -13.96
N GLY A 105 0.68 -9.15 -13.49
CA GLY A 105 -0.35 -10.04 -14.03
C GLY A 105 -0.57 -11.31 -13.21
N LEU A 106 -1.60 -12.05 -13.59
CA LEU A 106 -2.05 -13.25 -12.87
C LEU A 106 -1.02 -14.40 -12.92
N GLU A 107 -0.31 -14.55 -14.04
CA GLU A 107 0.76 -15.55 -14.20
C GLU A 107 1.89 -15.38 -13.19
N ALA A 108 2.14 -14.13 -12.76
CA ALA A 108 3.13 -13.78 -11.76
C ALA A 108 2.59 -13.88 -10.31
N ASN A 109 1.32 -14.29 -10.13
CA ASN A 109 0.56 -14.16 -8.88
C ASN A 109 0.60 -12.72 -8.29
N HIS A 110 0.62 -11.73 -9.18
CA HIS A 110 0.74 -10.32 -8.83
C HIS A 110 -0.29 -9.51 -9.63
N ASP A 111 -1.55 -9.66 -9.23
CA ASP A 111 -2.73 -9.11 -9.89
C ASP A 111 -3.72 -8.54 -8.87
N PRO A 112 -4.46 -7.44 -9.18
CA PRO A 112 -5.44 -6.87 -8.27
C PRO A 112 -6.53 -7.84 -7.84
N SER A 113 -6.93 -8.78 -8.70
CA SER A 113 -8.01 -9.75 -8.43
C SER A 113 -7.70 -10.70 -7.29
N LEU A 114 -6.41 -10.84 -6.93
CA LEU A 114 -5.95 -11.66 -5.81
C LEU A 114 -6.16 -10.99 -4.45
N TYR A 115 -6.60 -9.72 -4.45
CA TYR A 115 -6.81 -8.90 -3.27
C TYR A 115 -8.26 -8.47 -3.11
N GLU A 116 -8.63 -8.11 -1.88
CA GLU A 116 -9.92 -7.50 -1.54
C GLU A 116 -9.71 -6.07 -1.05
N PRO A 117 -9.65 -5.06 -1.96
CA PRO A 117 -9.50 -3.67 -1.56
C PRO A 117 -10.77 -3.16 -0.87
N ARG A 118 -10.56 -2.46 0.23
CA ARG A 118 -11.55 -1.72 0.99
C ARG A 118 -11.13 -0.27 1.01
N HIS A 119 -11.69 0.52 0.10
CA HIS A 119 -11.32 1.92 0.01
C HIS A 119 -11.88 2.71 1.19
N SER A 120 -11.02 3.50 1.83
CA SER A 120 -11.43 4.35 2.93
C SER A 120 -12.48 5.37 2.50
N ARG A 121 -13.50 5.65 3.31
CA ARG A 121 -14.43 6.76 3.02
C ARG A 121 -13.76 8.15 3.09
N TYR A 122 -12.55 8.25 3.63
CA TYR A 122 -11.87 9.53 3.88
C TYR A 122 -11.59 10.32 2.59
N TYR A 123 -11.24 9.67 1.47
CA TYR A 123 -10.96 10.38 0.21
C TYR A 123 -12.23 10.97 -0.46
N LYS A 124 -13.43 10.44 -0.15
CA LYS A 124 -14.68 11.05 -0.65
C LYS A 124 -14.93 12.46 -0.08
N LYS A 125 -14.33 12.81 1.07
CA LYS A 125 -14.40 14.18 1.59
C LYS A 125 -13.45 15.15 0.88
N ALA A 126 -12.33 14.67 0.35
CA ALA A 126 -11.34 15.49 -0.34
C ALA A 126 -11.70 15.79 -1.81
N HIS A 127 -12.50 14.92 -2.45
CA HIS A 127 -13.05 15.09 -3.80
C HIS A 127 -14.41 15.80 -3.84
N LEU A 128 -14.93 16.26 -2.70
CA LEU A 128 -15.94 17.32 -2.74
C LEU A 128 -15.23 18.56 -3.31
N PRO A 129 -15.78 19.23 -4.33
CA PRO A 129 -15.15 20.41 -4.89
C PRO A 129 -14.82 21.39 -3.76
N ARG A 130 -13.59 21.90 -3.74
CA ARG A 130 -13.08 22.94 -2.80
C ARG A 130 -13.77 24.29 -3.01
N VAL A 131 -15.06 24.30 -3.34
CA VAL A 131 -15.90 25.48 -3.48
C VAL A 131 -16.96 25.45 -2.38
N THR A 132 -16.50 25.48 -1.14
CA THR A 132 -17.17 26.30 -0.14
C THR A 132 -16.20 27.40 0.21
N VAL A 133 -16.32 28.53 -0.49
CA VAL A 133 -15.67 29.77 -0.07
C VAL A 133 -16.46 30.25 1.14
N LEU A 134 -15.84 30.21 2.33
CA LEU A 134 -16.33 30.97 3.47
C LEU A 134 -16.17 32.45 3.12
N ARG A 135 -17.22 33.09 2.58
CA ARG A 135 -17.27 34.55 2.50
C ARG A 135 -17.75 35.06 3.85
N CYS A 136 -16.82 35.57 4.65
CA CYS A 136 -17.15 36.42 5.79
C CYS A 136 -17.71 37.74 5.24
N ARG A 137 -19.01 38.01 5.41
CA ARG A 137 -19.56 39.37 5.34
C ARG A 137 -19.78 39.89 6.77
N PRO A 138 -19.64 41.20 7.01
CA PRO A 138 -19.46 41.71 8.38
C PRO A 138 -20.71 41.69 9.26
N TYR A 139 -21.88 41.27 8.77
CA TYR A 139 -23.11 41.24 9.56
C TYR A 139 -24.02 40.09 9.14
N GLY A 140 -24.24 39.14 10.05
CA GLY A 140 -25.47 38.36 10.24
C GLY A 140 -25.94 37.38 9.15
N ALA A 141 -26.17 36.13 9.60
CA ALA A 141 -26.87 35.01 8.95
C ALA A 141 -26.08 34.14 7.95
N MET A 142 -25.83 32.89 8.37
CA MET A 142 -25.43 31.80 7.48
C MET A 142 -26.69 31.22 6.80
N VAL A 143 -26.74 31.28 5.47
CA VAL A 143 -27.72 30.52 4.67
C VAL A 143 -26.96 29.39 3.97
N LEU A 144 -27.42 28.15 4.18
CA LEU A 144 -27.02 26.99 3.39
C LEU A 144 -27.84 27.01 2.09
N ASN A 145 -27.18 26.83 0.95
CA ASN A 145 -27.85 26.35 -0.27
C ASN A 145 -27.88 24.82 -0.26
#